data_AF-K1TIU6-F1
#
_entry.id   AF-K1TIU6-F1
#
_cell.length_a   1.000
_cell.length_b   1.000
_cell.length_c   1.000
_cell.angle_alpha   90.00
_cell.angle_beta   90.00
_cell.angle_gamma   90.00
#
_symmetry.space_group_name_H-M   'P 1'
#
loop_
_entity.id
_entity.type
_entity.pdbx_description
1 polymer ?
#
loop_
_entity_poly.entity_id
_entity_poly.type
_entity_poly.pdbx_seq_one_letter_code
_entity_poly.pdbx_strand_id
1 'polypeptide(L)'
;MPKIAVSAILGDFQRMLDEHWKYTAGAAEAGNVDCSGAFVWSYRQHGQSIYHGSNRIARTEIVELVPISAAKPGMAVFKCRNPGDSRYALPSGYKQGGKYYNGDLRDFYHIGLMDEDGKVLNAQSSATGFVASPVKSWACAGYLKKVEYKEDTPMVDDSNDVICVGRVTAQSGSTVNLRAEPSKSAKVLEKVKIGTSVNVIGNSGGWLHVETETNQGYMMEEFVDVGISKTETPTVSELAERIEKLEERVTELEGGVG
;
A
#
# COMPACT_ATOMS: atom_id res chain seq x y z
N MET A 1 -7.81 -0.66 -16.43
CA MET A 1 -8.85 0.25 -15.89
C MET A 1 -8.15 1.26 -14.99
N PRO A 2 -8.52 2.55 -15.04
CA PRO A 2 -7.89 3.57 -14.21
C PRO A 2 -8.16 3.29 -12.72
N LYS A 3 -7.15 3.42 -11.87
CA LYS A 3 -7.28 3.33 -10.41
C LYS A 3 -7.93 4.61 -9.86
N ILE A 4 -8.57 4.50 -8.70
CA ILE A 4 -9.17 5.63 -7.97
C ILE A 4 -8.04 6.38 -7.25
N ALA A 5 -7.90 7.70 -7.42
CA ALA A 5 -6.92 8.45 -6.63
C ALA A 5 -7.24 8.38 -5.13
N VAL A 6 -6.22 8.23 -4.28
CA VAL A 6 -6.41 8.16 -2.80
C VAL A 6 -7.11 9.40 -2.24
N SER A 7 -6.81 10.59 -2.79
CA SER A 7 -7.50 11.84 -2.41
C SER A 7 -8.99 11.80 -2.74
N ALA A 8 -9.40 11.08 -3.78
CA ALA A 8 -10.81 10.97 -4.18
C ALA A 8 -11.60 10.09 -3.21
N ILE A 9 -11.06 8.93 -2.80
CA ILE A 9 -11.72 8.07 -1.80
C ILE A 9 -11.74 8.73 -0.41
N LEU A 10 -10.68 9.45 -0.04
CA LEU A 10 -10.64 10.24 1.20
C LEU A 10 -11.71 11.33 1.18
N GLY A 11 -11.83 12.07 0.06
CA GLY A 11 -12.87 13.09 -0.11
C GLY A 11 -14.29 12.53 -0.02
N ASP A 12 -14.55 11.35 -0.60
CA ASP A 12 -15.84 10.67 -0.49
C ASP A 12 -16.18 10.33 0.96
N PHE A 13 -15.23 9.75 1.70
CA PHE A 13 -15.47 9.37 3.11
C PHE A 13 -15.60 10.60 4.01
N GLN A 14 -14.84 11.67 3.74
CA GLN A 14 -14.97 12.93 4.45
C GLN A 14 -16.35 13.54 4.25
N ARG A 15 -16.87 13.51 3.02
CA ARG A 15 -18.24 13.93 2.72
C ARG A 15 -19.28 13.15 3.53
N MET A 16 -19.13 11.83 3.64
CA MET A 16 -20.04 11.00 4.44
C MET A 16 -20.03 11.40 5.92
N LEU A 17 -18.86 11.79 6.44
CA LEU A 17 -18.69 12.30 7.79
C LEU A 17 -19.37 13.66 7.95
N ASP A 18 -19.06 14.62 7.08
CA ASP A 18 -19.57 15.99 7.16
C ASP A 18 -21.10 16.03 7.06
N GLU A 19 -21.66 15.23 6.14
CA GLU A 19 -23.11 15.10 5.94
C GLU A 19 -23.79 14.16 6.96
N HIS A 20 -23.04 13.55 7.89
CA HIS A 20 -23.54 12.65 8.92
C HIS A 20 -24.44 11.53 8.37
N TRP A 21 -23.91 10.76 7.41
CA TRP A 21 -24.70 9.74 6.72
C TRP A 21 -25.25 8.67 7.67
N LYS A 22 -26.47 8.21 7.36
CA LYS A 22 -27.15 7.18 8.16
C LYS A 22 -26.50 5.82 7.96
N TYR A 23 -26.68 4.96 8.96
CA TYR A 23 -26.32 3.55 8.87
C TYR A 23 -27.56 2.68 8.70
N THR A 24 -27.58 1.91 7.61
CA THR A 24 -28.54 0.82 7.38
C THR A 24 -27.78 -0.38 6.84
N ALA A 25 -27.97 -1.55 7.44
CA ALA A 25 -27.30 -2.78 6.98
C ALA A 25 -27.66 -3.08 5.51
N GLY A 26 -26.65 -3.31 4.68
CA GLY A 26 -26.79 -3.54 3.23
C GLY A 26 -26.90 -2.27 2.38
N ALA A 27 -26.93 -1.07 2.97
CA ALA A 27 -27.02 0.17 2.21
C ALA A 27 -25.68 0.58 1.58
N ALA A 28 -25.73 1.18 0.39
CA ALA A 28 -24.58 1.67 -0.37
C ALA A 28 -25.02 2.81 -1.32
N GLU A 29 -25.75 3.79 -0.77
CA GLU A 29 -26.37 4.90 -1.49
C GLU A 29 -26.04 6.24 -0.83
N ALA A 30 -26.25 7.35 -1.55
CA ALA A 30 -25.95 8.67 -1.01
C ALA A 30 -26.80 8.95 0.25
N GLY A 31 -26.15 9.38 1.33
CA GLY A 31 -26.79 9.66 2.61
C GLY A 31 -27.04 8.44 3.51
N ASN A 32 -26.81 7.21 3.03
CA ASN A 32 -27.13 5.98 3.76
C ASN A 32 -26.24 4.80 3.34
N VAL A 33 -25.39 4.32 4.26
CA VAL A 33 -24.40 3.28 3.98
C VAL A 33 -24.25 2.32 5.16
N ASP A 34 -23.87 1.07 4.93
CA ASP A 34 -23.19 0.26 5.95
C ASP A 34 -21.66 0.41 5.86
N CYS A 35 -20.93 -0.25 6.76
CA CYS A 35 -19.48 -0.13 6.83
C CYS A 35 -18.77 -0.47 5.51
N SER A 36 -19.17 -1.55 4.84
CA SER A 36 -18.63 -1.93 3.51
C SER A 36 -19.32 -1.18 2.37
N GLY A 37 -20.57 -0.77 2.57
CA GLY A 37 -21.37 -0.01 1.62
C GLY A 37 -20.82 1.38 1.35
N ALA A 38 -20.11 1.98 2.31
CA ALA A 38 -19.33 3.19 2.11
C ALA A 38 -18.28 3.02 0.99
N PHE A 39 -17.55 1.90 1.01
CA PHE A 39 -16.59 1.57 -0.05
C PHE A 39 -17.29 1.29 -1.38
N VAL A 40 -18.40 0.55 -1.36
CA VAL A 40 -19.20 0.28 -2.56
C VAL A 40 -19.70 1.57 -3.20
N TRP A 41 -20.23 2.50 -2.40
CA TRP A 41 -20.71 3.78 -2.88
C TRP A 41 -19.58 4.63 -3.46
N SER A 42 -18.46 4.76 -2.75
CA SER A 42 -17.29 5.54 -3.20
C SER A 42 -16.74 4.97 -4.52
N TYR A 43 -16.53 3.65 -4.61
CA TYR A 43 -16.02 3.02 -5.83
C TYR A 43 -16.90 3.28 -7.05
N ARG A 44 -18.24 3.28 -6.86
CA ARG A 44 -19.19 3.60 -7.93
C ARG A 44 -19.05 5.03 -8.44
N GLN A 45 -18.67 6.00 -7.61
CA GLN A 45 -18.44 7.39 -8.05
C GLN A 45 -17.28 7.49 -9.03
N HIS A 46 -16.33 6.55 -8.94
CA HIS A 46 -15.11 6.51 -9.76
C HIS A 46 -15.18 5.44 -10.86
N GLY A 47 -16.38 4.96 -11.21
CA GLY A 47 -16.59 3.96 -12.26
C GLY A 47 -16.01 2.57 -11.94
N GLN A 48 -15.72 2.30 -10.66
CA GLN A 48 -15.17 1.05 -10.17
C GLN A 48 -16.22 0.25 -9.39
N SER A 49 -15.93 -1.03 -9.19
CA SER A 49 -16.72 -1.91 -8.32
C SER A 49 -15.85 -2.55 -7.25
N ILE A 50 -16.46 -2.87 -6.11
CA ILE A 50 -15.86 -3.61 -5.01
C ILE A 50 -16.94 -4.49 -4.37
N TYR A 51 -16.53 -5.59 -3.73
CA TYR A 51 -17.48 -6.47 -3.03
C TYR A 51 -18.17 -5.75 -1.87
N HIS A 52 -19.46 -6.03 -1.68
CA HIS A 52 -20.21 -5.58 -0.50
C HIS A 52 -20.03 -6.59 0.65
N GLY A 53 -19.05 -6.35 1.52
CA GLY A 53 -18.86 -7.11 2.76
C GLY A 53 -17.41 -7.12 3.22
N SER A 54 -17.16 -6.71 4.46
CA SER A 54 -15.82 -6.55 5.05
C SER A 54 -14.95 -7.82 4.96
N ASN A 55 -15.51 -9.00 5.28
CA ASN A 55 -14.81 -10.28 5.15
C ASN A 55 -14.37 -10.57 3.70
N ARG A 56 -15.15 -10.17 2.70
CA ARG A 56 -14.80 -10.38 1.29
C ARG A 56 -13.75 -9.36 0.85
N ILE A 57 -13.95 -8.09 1.17
CA ILE A 57 -13.03 -6.99 0.84
C ILE A 57 -11.63 -7.32 1.38
N ALA A 58 -11.51 -7.65 2.68
CA ALA A 58 -10.23 -7.95 3.33
C ALA A 58 -9.40 -9.02 2.61
N ARG A 59 -10.05 -9.99 1.96
CA ARG A 59 -9.40 -11.15 1.34
C ARG A 59 -9.14 -11.00 -0.15
N THR A 60 -9.84 -10.09 -0.81
CA THR A 60 -9.84 -10.02 -2.29
C THR A 60 -9.40 -8.67 -2.83
N GLU A 61 -9.65 -7.61 -2.07
CA GLU A 61 -9.47 -6.22 -2.52
C GLU A 61 -8.30 -5.54 -1.80
N ILE A 62 -7.72 -6.19 -0.80
CA ILE A 62 -6.54 -5.73 -0.07
C ILE A 62 -5.29 -6.40 -0.64
N VAL A 63 -4.23 -5.61 -0.85
CA VAL A 63 -2.91 -6.07 -1.31
C VAL A 63 -2.29 -6.97 -0.25
N GLU A 64 -2.03 -6.40 0.93
CA GLU A 64 -1.52 -7.10 2.11
C GLU A 64 -2.14 -6.48 3.36
N LEU A 65 -2.41 -7.30 4.37
CA LEU A 65 -2.88 -6.85 5.68
C LEU A 65 -1.69 -6.64 6.62
N VAL A 66 -1.50 -5.40 7.05
CA VAL A 66 -0.48 -4.98 8.01
C VAL A 66 -1.10 -4.72 9.40
N PRO A 67 -0.30 -4.74 10.49
CA PRO A 67 -0.77 -4.33 11.81
C PRO A 67 -1.33 -2.89 11.80
N ILE A 68 -2.29 -2.60 12.69
CA ILE A 68 -2.91 -1.27 12.77
C ILE A 68 -1.90 -0.12 13.00
N SER A 69 -0.76 -0.41 13.62
CA SER A 69 0.33 0.57 13.83
C SER A 69 0.98 1.05 12.53
N ALA A 70 0.82 0.32 11.43
CA ALA A 70 1.32 0.68 10.10
C ALA A 70 0.26 1.32 9.21
N ALA A 71 -0.94 1.62 9.74
CA ALA A 71 -2.01 2.25 8.97
C ALA A 71 -1.60 3.66 8.52
N LYS A 72 -1.71 3.90 7.21
CA LYS A 72 -1.51 5.20 6.57
C LYS A 72 -2.85 5.73 6.01
N PRO A 73 -2.99 7.04 5.79
CA PRO A 73 -4.18 7.62 5.18
C PRO A 73 -4.57 6.91 3.87
N GLY A 74 -5.86 6.68 3.70
CA GLY A 74 -6.44 6.00 2.54
C GLY A 74 -6.34 4.47 2.56
N MET A 75 -5.71 3.86 3.58
CA MET A 75 -5.78 2.41 3.77
C MET A 75 -7.17 2.01 4.30
N ALA A 76 -7.65 0.86 3.85
CA ALA A 76 -8.80 0.23 4.48
C ALA A 76 -8.37 -0.37 5.82
N VAL A 77 -9.16 -0.16 6.87
CA VAL A 77 -8.90 -0.55 8.24
C VAL A 77 -9.99 -1.50 8.71
N PHE A 78 -9.62 -2.53 9.45
CA PHE A 78 -10.54 -3.60 9.83
C PHE A 78 -10.54 -3.86 11.34
N LYS A 79 -11.73 -4.13 11.87
CA LYS A 79 -11.88 -4.85 13.13
C LYS A 79 -11.99 -6.33 12.81
N CYS A 80 -11.26 -7.15 13.55
CA CYS A 80 -11.31 -8.59 13.38
C CYS A 80 -11.41 -9.33 14.71
N ARG A 81 -11.94 -10.56 14.65
CA ARG A 81 -11.90 -11.54 15.74
C ARG A 81 -11.16 -12.78 15.24
N ASN A 82 -10.34 -13.36 16.10
CA ASN A 82 -9.65 -14.61 15.83
C ASN A 82 -10.52 -15.82 16.23
N PRO A 83 -10.25 -17.01 15.68
CA PRO A 83 -10.83 -18.24 16.19
C PRO A 83 -10.59 -18.38 17.70
N GLY A 84 -11.68 -18.56 18.46
CA GLY A 84 -11.64 -18.65 19.93
C GLY A 84 -12.01 -17.36 20.66
N ASP A 85 -12.02 -16.20 19.97
CA ASP A 85 -12.45 -14.94 20.59
C ASP A 85 -13.95 -14.93 20.90
N SER A 86 -14.32 -14.19 21.94
CA SER A 86 -15.73 -13.94 22.25
C SER A 86 -16.44 -13.27 21.07
N ARG A 87 -17.61 -13.82 20.70
CA ARG A 87 -18.42 -13.40 19.54
C ARG A 87 -17.75 -13.61 18.18
N TYR A 88 -16.70 -14.44 18.09
CA TYR A 88 -16.18 -14.88 16.80
C TYR A 88 -17.29 -15.57 15.99
N ALA A 89 -17.59 -15.05 14.80
CA ALA A 89 -18.74 -15.48 14.00
C ALA A 89 -18.41 -15.52 12.50
N LEU A 90 -17.22 -16.02 12.14
CA LEU A 90 -16.83 -16.14 10.73
C LEU A 90 -17.87 -16.96 9.94
N PRO A 91 -18.43 -16.42 8.84
CA PRO A 91 -19.38 -17.16 8.01
C PRO A 91 -18.75 -18.44 7.42
N SER A 92 -19.55 -19.50 7.29
CA SER A 92 -19.08 -20.81 6.80
C SER A 92 -18.41 -20.76 5.42
N GLY A 93 -18.82 -19.83 4.57
CA GLY A 93 -18.20 -19.60 3.26
C GLY A 93 -16.71 -19.24 3.30
N TYR A 94 -16.20 -18.74 4.44
CA TYR A 94 -14.78 -18.38 4.64
C TYR A 94 -14.02 -19.40 5.50
N LYS A 95 -14.66 -20.50 5.94
CA LYS A 95 -14.01 -21.58 6.70
C LYS A 95 -13.49 -22.66 5.75
N GLN A 96 -12.65 -23.56 6.24
CA GLN A 96 -12.13 -24.69 5.46
C GLN A 96 -13.26 -25.43 4.71
N GLY A 97 -13.09 -25.64 3.40
CA GLY A 97 -14.11 -26.21 2.51
C GLY A 97 -15.16 -25.22 1.99
N GLY A 98 -15.17 -23.98 2.47
CA GLY A 98 -16.04 -22.91 2.00
C GLY A 98 -15.56 -22.27 0.70
N LYS A 99 -16.50 -21.74 -0.09
CA LYS A 99 -16.27 -21.15 -1.43
C LYS A 99 -15.21 -20.04 -1.45
N TYR A 100 -15.05 -19.30 -0.35
CA TYR A 100 -14.19 -18.12 -0.25
C TYR A 100 -13.03 -18.32 0.73
N TYR A 101 -12.73 -19.57 1.09
CA TYR A 101 -11.63 -19.91 1.98
C TYR A 101 -10.27 -19.69 1.31
N ASN A 102 -9.38 -18.98 2.00
CA ASN A 102 -8.00 -18.73 1.55
C ASN A 102 -6.97 -18.94 2.67
N GLY A 103 -7.31 -19.70 3.71
CA GLY A 103 -6.42 -19.99 4.84
C GLY A 103 -6.56 -19.05 6.03
N ASP A 104 -6.88 -17.76 5.82
CA ASP A 104 -7.06 -16.82 6.93
C ASP A 104 -8.41 -17.07 7.63
N LEU A 105 -8.40 -17.27 8.95
CA LEU A 105 -9.61 -17.57 9.74
C LEU A 105 -10.08 -16.38 10.58
N ARG A 106 -9.57 -15.17 10.35
CA ARG A 106 -10.08 -13.96 11.02
C ARG A 106 -11.46 -13.59 10.51
N ASP A 107 -12.35 -13.25 11.44
CA ASP A 107 -13.67 -12.68 11.16
C ASP A 107 -13.56 -11.15 11.10
N PHE A 108 -13.44 -10.61 9.89
CA PHE A 108 -13.41 -9.17 9.64
C PHE A 108 -14.84 -8.63 9.69
N TYR A 109 -15.32 -8.30 10.88
CA TYR A 109 -16.72 -7.95 11.11
C TYR A 109 -17.03 -6.45 10.89
N HIS A 110 -16.00 -5.62 10.67
CA HIS A 110 -16.17 -4.18 10.44
C HIS A 110 -15.01 -3.60 9.63
N ILE A 111 -15.29 -2.61 8.79
CA ILE A 111 -14.32 -1.93 7.92
C ILE A 111 -14.51 -0.41 7.99
N GLY A 112 -13.43 0.35 7.85
CA GLY A 112 -13.41 1.82 7.73
C GLY A 112 -12.18 2.26 6.94
N LEU A 113 -12.03 3.57 6.71
CA LEU A 113 -10.91 4.17 5.98
C LEU A 113 -10.07 5.01 6.95
N MET A 114 -8.75 4.86 6.90
CA MET A 114 -7.83 5.71 7.68
C MET A 114 -7.82 7.12 7.07
N ASP A 115 -8.08 8.15 7.86
CA ASP A 115 -7.95 9.54 7.42
C ASP A 115 -6.55 10.11 7.66
N GLU A 116 -6.37 11.39 7.32
CA GLU A 116 -5.12 12.13 7.49
C GLU A 116 -4.80 12.47 8.96
N ASP A 117 -5.83 12.55 9.81
CA ASP A 117 -5.72 12.89 11.24
C ASP A 117 -5.48 11.66 12.14
N GLY A 118 -5.31 10.48 11.54
CA GLY A 118 -5.11 9.23 12.26
C GLY A 118 -6.37 8.69 12.95
N LYS A 119 -7.56 9.09 12.49
CA LYS A 119 -8.84 8.46 12.84
C LYS A 119 -9.29 7.53 11.72
N VAL A 120 -10.33 6.77 12.03
CA VAL A 120 -10.95 5.85 11.07
C VAL A 120 -12.36 6.31 10.78
N LEU A 121 -12.57 6.75 9.54
CA LEU A 121 -13.85 7.11 8.95
C LEU A 121 -14.66 5.83 8.67
N ASN A 122 -15.83 5.70 9.29
CA ASN A 122 -16.63 4.48 9.16
C ASN A 122 -18.12 4.74 9.42
N ALA A 123 -18.97 3.96 8.76
CA ALA A 123 -20.37 3.83 9.10
C ALA A 123 -20.51 2.88 10.30
N GLN A 124 -20.69 3.41 11.49
CA GLN A 124 -20.51 2.67 12.75
C GLN A 124 -21.73 1.83 13.13
N SER A 125 -22.92 2.43 13.17
CA SER A 125 -24.15 1.79 13.62
C SER A 125 -25.38 2.65 13.34
N SER A 126 -26.59 2.08 13.39
CA SER A 126 -27.84 2.85 13.22
C SER A 126 -28.06 3.94 14.27
N ALA A 127 -27.42 3.85 15.44
CA ALA A 127 -27.52 4.86 16.48
C ALA A 127 -26.63 6.10 16.22
N THR A 128 -25.50 5.89 15.54
CA THR A 128 -24.45 6.90 15.41
C THR A 128 -24.24 7.38 13.97
N GLY A 129 -24.67 6.60 12.98
CA GLY A 129 -24.39 6.87 11.57
C GLY A 129 -22.89 6.76 11.26
N PHE A 130 -22.45 7.63 10.36
CA PHE A 130 -21.07 7.77 9.92
C PHE A 130 -20.26 8.64 10.89
N VAL A 131 -19.07 8.18 11.28
CA VAL A 131 -18.25 8.82 12.32
C VAL A 131 -16.76 8.68 12.03
N ALA A 132 -15.96 9.58 12.61
CA ALA A 132 -14.53 9.41 12.79
C ALA A 132 -14.26 8.75 14.15
N SER A 133 -13.72 7.54 14.16
CA SER A 133 -13.46 6.78 15.40
C SER A 133 -11.97 6.66 15.72
N PRO A 134 -11.58 6.51 17.00
CA PRO A 134 -10.18 6.30 17.37
C PRO A 134 -9.61 4.99 16.78
N VAL A 135 -8.41 5.09 16.18
CA VAL A 135 -7.70 3.97 15.55
C VAL A 135 -7.39 2.80 16.52
N LYS A 136 -7.21 3.08 17.82
CA LYS A 136 -6.91 2.06 18.85
C LYS A 136 -7.93 0.92 18.99
N SER A 137 -9.13 1.10 18.44
CA SER A 137 -10.20 0.07 18.47
C SER A 137 -10.20 -0.85 17.25
N TRP A 138 -9.21 -0.70 16.36
CA TRP A 138 -9.05 -1.42 15.11
C TRP A 138 -7.82 -2.33 15.15
N ALA A 139 -7.78 -3.35 14.30
CA ALA A 139 -6.82 -4.45 14.43
C ALA A 139 -5.75 -4.47 13.33
N CYS A 140 -6.14 -4.20 12.09
CA CYS A 140 -5.24 -4.24 10.94
C CYS A 140 -5.70 -3.27 9.85
N ALA A 141 -4.81 -2.97 8.91
CA ALA A 141 -5.08 -2.14 7.76
C ALA A 141 -4.47 -2.74 6.50
N GLY A 142 -4.83 -2.23 5.32
CA GLY A 142 -4.22 -2.63 4.07
C GLY A 142 -4.56 -1.69 2.92
N TYR A 143 -3.67 -1.64 1.91
CA TYR A 143 -3.90 -0.88 0.69
C TYR A 143 -4.96 -1.56 -0.18
N LEU A 144 -5.85 -0.76 -0.75
CA LEU A 144 -6.87 -1.21 -1.68
C LEU A 144 -6.29 -1.36 -3.09
N LYS A 145 -6.45 -2.53 -3.72
CA LYS A 145 -5.86 -2.86 -5.03
C LYS A 145 -6.22 -1.89 -6.16
N LYS A 146 -7.40 -1.29 -6.09
CA LYS A 146 -7.93 -0.38 -7.13
C LYS A 146 -7.77 1.11 -6.77
N VAL A 147 -7.05 1.42 -5.69
CA VAL A 147 -6.73 2.80 -5.31
C VAL A 147 -5.28 3.08 -5.71
N GLU A 148 -5.06 4.26 -6.28
CA GLU A 148 -3.75 4.83 -6.58
C GLU A 148 -3.35 5.76 -5.45
N TYR A 149 -2.25 5.40 -4.80
CA TYR A 149 -1.65 6.19 -3.74
C TYR A 149 -0.51 6.97 -4.38
N LYS A 150 -0.72 8.27 -4.67
CA LYS A 150 0.33 9.14 -5.17
C LYS A 150 1.30 9.46 -4.03
N GLU A 151 2.59 9.36 -4.30
CA GLU A 151 3.63 9.53 -3.30
C GLU A 151 3.81 11.00 -2.90
N ASP A 152 3.50 11.32 -1.63
CA ASP A 152 4.31 12.27 -0.85
C ASP A 152 5.16 11.54 0.20
N THR A 153 5.20 10.21 0.13
CA THR A 153 6.15 9.33 0.84
C THR A 153 6.30 8.03 0.05
N PRO A 154 7.51 7.45 -0.01
CA PRO A 154 7.79 6.30 -0.85
C PRO A 154 6.95 5.12 -0.40
N MET A 155 6.17 4.58 -1.33
CA MET A 155 5.56 3.27 -1.16
C MET A 155 6.65 2.25 -1.44
N VAL A 156 6.83 1.33 -0.48
CA VAL A 156 7.59 0.11 -0.70
C VAL A 156 6.90 -0.63 -1.84
N ASP A 157 7.51 -0.56 -3.02
CA ASP A 157 7.28 -1.50 -4.09
C ASP A 157 7.82 -2.85 -3.61
N ASP A 158 6.93 -3.82 -3.44
CA ASP A 158 7.28 -5.21 -3.14
C ASP A 158 7.43 -6.01 -4.45
N SER A 159 7.85 -5.35 -5.52
CA SER A 159 8.85 -5.99 -6.36
C SER A 159 10.14 -5.97 -5.56
N ASN A 160 10.53 -7.12 -5.02
CA ASN A 160 11.90 -7.35 -4.57
C ASN A 160 12.84 -7.43 -5.79
N ASP A 161 12.64 -6.53 -6.77
CA ASP A 161 13.51 -6.36 -7.91
C ASP A 161 14.73 -5.62 -7.37
N VAL A 162 15.83 -6.35 -7.29
CA VAL A 162 17.14 -5.78 -7.00
C VAL A 162 17.39 -4.68 -8.04
N ILE A 163 17.24 -3.41 -7.63
CA ILE A 163 17.47 -2.23 -8.47
C ILE A 163 18.91 -2.29 -8.99
N CYS A 164 19.84 -2.60 -8.09
CA CYS A 164 21.23 -2.89 -8.40
C CYS A 164 21.93 -3.55 -7.20
N VAL A 165 23.12 -4.10 -7.45
CA VAL A 165 24.03 -4.54 -6.38
C VAL A 165 24.99 -3.40 -6.07
N GLY A 166 25.01 -2.97 -4.81
CA GLY A 166 25.94 -1.96 -4.29
C GLY A 166 27.02 -2.59 -3.42
N ARG A 167 28.15 -1.89 -3.27
CA ARG A 167 29.22 -2.27 -2.35
C ARG A 167 29.30 -1.30 -1.20
N VAL A 168 29.32 -1.81 0.04
CA VAL A 168 29.42 -0.96 1.24
C VAL A 168 30.80 -0.31 1.28
N THR A 169 30.84 1.02 1.40
CA THR A 169 32.07 1.82 1.47
C THR A 169 31.99 2.85 2.60
N ALA A 170 33.14 3.32 3.07
CA ALA A 170 33.25 4.50 3.94
C ALA A 170 34.69 5.05 3.90
N GLN A 171 34.86 6.35 4.12
CA GLN A 171 36.18 6.98 4.17
C GLN A 171 37.01 6.58 5.39
N SER A 172 36.35 6.14 6.47
CA SER A 172 37.00 5.67 7.70
C SER A 172 36.11 4.67 8.45
N GLY A 173 36.72 3.83 9.29
CA GLY A 173 36.04 2.76 10.03
C GLY A 173 36.12 1.40 9.34
N SER A 174 35.48 0.38 9.91
CA SER A 174 35.44 -0.99 9.38
C SER A 174 34.03 -1.49 9.04
N THR A 175 32.99 -0.76 9.48
CA THR A 175 31.58 -1.16 9.31
C THR A 175 30.67 0.05 9.13
N VAL A 176 29.55 -0.14 8.44
CA VAL A 176 28.46 0.83 8.27
C VAL A 176 27.19 0.29 8.93
N ASN A 177 26.41 1.16 9.57
CA ASN A 177 25.18 0.74 10.25
C ASN A 177 24.03 0.58 9.25
N LEU A 178 23.39 -0.59 9.27
CA LEU A 178 22.06 -0.82 8.71
C LEU A 178 21.02 -0.48 9.78
N ARG A 179 20.02 0.34 9.44
CA ARG A 179 19.03 0.86 10.41
C ARG A 179 17.61 0.45 10.06
N ALA A 180 16.75 0.44 11.07
CA ALA A 180 15.34 0.07 10.89
C ALA A 180 14.53 1.11 10.08
N GLU A 181 14.95 2.37 10.11
CA GLU A 181 14.29 3.50 9.43
C GLU A 181 15.36 4.43 8.83
N PRO A 182 15.05 5.23 7.80
CA PRO A 182 15.98 6.17 7.13
C PRO A 182 16.27 7.40 8.01
N SER A 183 16.83 7.18 9.19
CA SER A 183 17.15 8.21 10.17
C SER A 183 18.43 7.87 10.95
N LYS A 184 19.24 8.89 11.23
CA LYS A 184 20.48 8.74 12.02
C LYS A 184 20.22 8.30 13.47
N SER A 185 19.01 8.54 13.99
CA SER A 185 18.59 8.14 15.34
C SER A 185 17.88 6.78 15.39
N ALA A 186 17.57 6.17 14.24
CA ALA A 186 16.85 4.90 14.20
C ALA A 186 17.69 3.75 14.76
N LYS A 187 17.01 2.71 15.26
CA LYS A 187 17.64 1.49 15.78
C LYS A 187 18.59 0.89 14.74
N VAL A 188 19.82 0.58 15.15
CA VAL A 188 20.78 -0.18 14.34
C VAL A 188 20.36 -1.65 14.35
N LEU A 189 20.07 -2.19 13.16
CA LEU A 189 19.75 -3.60 12.94
C LEU A 189 21.02 -4.44 12.82
N GLU A 190 21.99 -3.93 12.06
CA GLU A 190 23.24 -4.62 11.76
C GLU A 190 24.40 -3.63 11.57
N LYS A 191 25.64 -4.08 11.83
CA LYS A 191 26.86 -3.38 11.43
C LYS A 191 27.52 -4.14 10.28
N VAL A 192 27.27 -3.68 9.06
CA VAL A 192 27.71 -4.33 7.82
C VAL A 192 29.17 -3.98 7.56
N LYS A 193 30.02 -4.95 7.25
CA LYS A 193 31.45 -4.72 6.98
C LYS A 193 31.65 -3.93 5.68
N ILE A 194 32.64 -3.05 5.67
CA ILE A 194 33.07 -2.38 4.44
C ILE A 194 33.55 -3.43 3.43
N GLY A 195 33.15 -3.25 2.17
CA GLY A 195 33.44 -4.17 1.07
C GLY A 195 32.39 -5.24 0.84
N THR A 196 31.43 -5.41 1.75
CA THR A 196 30.27 -6.32 1.58
C THR A 196 29.39 -5.85 0.43
N SER A 197 28.90 -6.80 -0.37
CA SER A 197 27.90 -6.53 -1.42
C SER A 197 26.50 -6.59 -0.81
N VAL A 198 25.64 -5.65 -1.19
CA VAL A 198 24.26 -5.54 -0.72
C VAL A 198 23.33 -5.33 -1.92
N ASN A 199 22.11 -5.86 -1.83
CA ASN A 199 21.08 -5.59 -2.83
C ASN A 199 20.42 -4.26 -2.48
N VAL A 200 20.37 -3.33 -3.42
CA VAL A 200 19.59 -2.10 -3.27
C VAL A 200 18.18 -2.36 -3.79
N ILE A 201 17.21 -2.24 -2.90
CA ILE A 201 15.79 -2.53 -3.16
C ILE A 201 14.92 -1.27 -3.02
N GLY A 202 15.55 -0.10 -2.81
CA GLY A 202 14.84 1.18 -2.78
C GLY A 202 15.74 2.36 -2.42
N ASN A 203 15.23 3.56 -2.62
CA ASN A 203 15.84 4.81 -2.16
C ASN A 203 14.79 5.62 -1.37
N SER A 204 15.23 6.24 -0.28
CA SER A 204 14.44 7.17 0.51
C SER A 204 15.33 8.32 1.00
N GLY A 205 15.39 9.39 0.19
CA GLY A 205 15.93 10.69 0.61
C GLY A 205 17.33 10.64 1.23
N GLY A 206 18.33 10.23 0.46
CA GLY A 206 19.73 10.09 0.93
C GLY A 206 20.00 8.81 1.73
N TRP A 207 19.00 7.94 1.85
CA TRP A 207 19.14 6.57 2.34
C TRP A 207 18.76 5.58 1.25
N LEU A 208 19.44 4.46 1.20
CA LEU A 208 19.09 3.30 0.40
C LEU A 208 18.43 2.26 1.30
N HIS A 209 17.32 1.70 0.83
CA HIS A 209 16.78 0.47 1.38
C HIS A 209 17.59 -0.68 0.79
N VAL A 210 18.28 -1.41 1.65
CA VAL A 210 19.21 -2.46 1.27
C VAL A 210 18.88 -3.76 1.97
N GLU A 211 19.12 -4.85 1.26
CA GLU A 211 19.06 -6.21 1.76
C GLU A 211 20.49 -6.78 1.87
N THR A 212 20.81 -7.28 3.06
CA THR A 212 22.00 -8.09 3.37
C THR A 212 21.62 -9.56 3.39
N GLU A 213 22.60 -10.45 3.58
CA GLU A 213 22.33 -11.89 3.75
C GLU A 213 21.38 -12.21 4.92
N THR A 214 21.28 -11.31 5.92
CA THR A 214 20.58 -11.59 7.18
C THR A 214 19.48 -10.60 7.55
N ASN A 215 19.51 -9.38 7.02
CA ASN A 215 18.56 -8.33 7.36
C ASN A 215 18.23 -7.44 6.17
N GLN A 216 17.09 -6.76 6.26
CA GLN A 216 16.72 -5.65 5.39
C GLN A 216 16.61 -4.37 6.23
N GLY A 217 17.04 -3.25 5.67
CA GLY A 217 16.98 -1.97 6.37
C GLY A 217 17.60 -0.82 5.56
N TYR A 218 17.79 0.32 6.21
CA TYR A 218 18.23 1.55 5.58
C TYR A 218 19.70 1.85 5.87
N MET A 219 20.45 2.17 4.82
CA MET A 219 21.86 2.61 4.87
C MET A 219 21.98 3.95 4.17
N MET A 220 22.80 4.89 4.66
CA MET A 220 22.96 6.18 3.95
C MET A 220 23.60 5.95 2.58
N GLU A 221 23.10 6.64 1.55
CA GLU A 221 23.53 6.50 0.15
C GLU A 221 25.04 6.73 0.00
N GLU A 222 25.60 7.65 0.78
CA GLU A 222 27.05 7.94 0.78
C GLU A 222 27.94 6.75 1.16
N PHE A 223 27.36 5.69 1.76
CA PHE A 223 28.09 4.50 2.18
C PHE A 223 27.85 3.28 1.29
N VAL A 224 27.18 3.46 0.15
CA VAL A 224 26.95 2.38 -0.81
C VAL A 224 27.40 2.84 -2.18
N ASP A 225 28.48 2.23 -2.67
CA ASP A 225 28.96 2.42 -4.02
C ASP A 225 28.13 1.54 -4.96
N VAL A 226 27.14 2.15 -5.59
CA VAL A 226 26.38 1.55 -6.69
C VAL A 226 27.13 1.91 -7.97
N GLY A 227 27.72 0.93 -8.65
CA GLY A 227 28.65 1.12 -9.78
C GLY A 227 28.02 1.70 -11.07
N ILE A 228 27.02 2.56 -10.96
CA ILE A 228 26.36 3.29 -12.03
C ILE A 228 26.54 4.78 -11.73
N SER A 229 27.17 5.48 -12.66
CA SER A 229 27.42 6.92 -12.63
C SER A 229 26.14 7.72 -12.34
N LYS A 230 26.23 8.65 -11.38
CA LYS A 230 25.23 9.71 -11.18
C LYS A 230 25.04 10.50 -12.49
N THR A 231 23.78 10.93 -12.75
CA THR A 231 23.26 11.75 -13.87
C THR A 231 23.29 11.05 -15.25
N GLU A 232 22.21 10.94 -16.04
CA GLU A 232 21.08 11.83 -16.32
C GLU A 232 19.80 11.03 -16.64
N THR A 233 18.63 11.56 -16.26
CA THR A 233 17.34 11.16 -16.85
C THR A 233 17.37 11.55 -18.33
N PRO A 234 17.07 10.64 -19.28
CA PRO A 234 17.08 10.99 -20.70
C PRO A 234 16.09 12.12 -20.92
N THR A 235 16.54 13.17 -21.59
CA THR A 235 15.72 14.33 -21.90
C THR A 235 14.57 13.93 -22.82
N VAL A 236 13.46 14.66 -22.75
CA VAL A 236 12.29 14.41 -23.62
C VAL A 236 12.68 14.44 -25.10
N SER A 237 13.71 15.22 -25.48
CA SER A 237 14.29 15.21 -26.83
C SER A 237 14.95 13.88 -27.20
N GLU A 238 15.71 13.27 -26.29
CA GLU A 238 16.39 11.98 -26.57
C GLU A 238 15.40 10.82 -26.62
N LEU A 239 14.31 10.89 -25.83
CA LEU A 239 13.21 9.94 -25.92
C LEU A 239 12.42 10.11 -27.22
N ALA A 240 12.23 11.34 -27.69
CA ALA A 240 11.57 11.62 -28.97
C ALA A 240 12.38 11.09 -30.16
N GLU A 241 13.69 11.33 -30.21
CA GLU A 241 14.57 10.79 -31.26
C GLU A 241 14.60 9.26 -31.28
N ARG A 242 14.55 8.63 -30.10
CA ARG A 242 14.49 7.16 -29.99
C ARG A 242 13.16 6.59 -30.47
N ILE A 243 12.05 7.29 -30.22
CA ILE A 243 10.72 6.89 -30.69
C ILE A 243 10.65 7.02 -32.22
N GLU A 244 11.10 8.14 -32.78
CA GLU A 244 11.11 8.37 -34.23
C GLU A 244 11.94 7.29 -34.96
N LYS A 245 13.13 6.96 -34.43
CA LYS A 245 13.97 5.90 -34.98
C LYS A 245 13.40 4.49 -34.80
N LEU A 246 12.51 4.28 -33.84
CA LEU A 246 11.78 3.02 -33.66
C LEU A 246 10.60 2.93 -34.62
N GLU A 247 9.89 4.03 -34.85
CA GLU A 247 8.77 4.12 -35.80
C GLU A 247 9.25 3.90 -37.24
N GLU A 248 10.40 4.44 -37.63
CA GLU A 248 11.02 4.16 -38.94
C GLU A 248 11.32 2.66 -39.12
N ARG A 249 11.89 2.01 -38.09
CA ARG A 249 12.21 0.57 -38.13
C ARG A 249 10.97 -0.32 -38.16
N VAL A 250 9.89 0.09 -37.49
CA VAL A 250 8.61 -0.64 -37.52
C VAL A 250 7.98 -0.51 -38.91
N THR A 251 8.06 0.67 -39.53
CA THR A 251 7.54 0.91 -40.88
C THR A 251 8.28 0.08 -41.95
N GLU A 252 9.61 -0.09 -41.83
CA GLU A 252 10.39 -0.96 -42.71
C GLU A 252 10.01 -2.45 -42.57
N LEU A 253 9.61 -2.89 -41.37
CA LEU A 253 9.19 -4.27 -41.13
C LEU A 253 7.78 -4.55 -41.65
N GLU A 254 6.88 -3.57 -41.61
CA GLU A 254 5.52 -3.69 -42.12
C GLU A 254 5.43 -3.58 -43.66
N GLY A 255 6.40 -2.93 -44.31
CA GLY A 255 6.52 -2.87 -45.77
C GLY A 255 7.06 -4.13 -46.44
N GLY A 256 7.49 -5.13 -45.66
CA GLY A 256 8.12 -6.38 -46.15
C GLY A 256 7.17 -7.55 -46.43
N VAL A 257 5.85 -7.34 -46.38
CA VAL A 257 4.86 -8.37 -46.75
C VAL A 257 4.33 -8.07 -48.16
N GLY A 258 5.16 -8.39 -49.15
CA GLY A 258 4.80 -8.45 -50.57
C GLY A 258 4.98 -9.85 -51.12
#